data_AF-A0A918NY17-F1
#
_entry.id   AF-A0A918NY17-F1
#
_cell.length_a   1.000
_cell.length_b   1.000
_cell.length_c   1.000
_cell.angle_alpha   90.00
_cell.angle_beta   90.00
_cell.angle_gamma   90.00
#
_symmetry.space_group_name_H-M   'P 1'
#
loop_
_entity.id
_entity.type
_entity.pdbx_description
1 polymer ?
#
loop_
_entity_poly.entity_id
_entity_poly.type
_entity_poly.pdbx_seq_one_letter_code
_entity_poly.pdbx_strand_id
1 'polypeptide(L)'
;MAPETRGHPHPRTAPSTAEPAPGIEAARGTAASGGGPDSGTEPRPPSDKVRRMTSDAPDCPECRQPMESGGLVLSGREDDNRRACRALWRCPERHIWWNWADRPDEPLDACPVPELFR
;
A
#
# COMPACT_ATOMS: atom_id res chain seq x y z
N MET A 1 -19.66 53.64 -10.54
CA MET A 1 -19.46 53.54 -9.08
C MET A 1 -19.54 52.07 -8.71
N ALA A 2 -18.44 51.53 -8.19
CA ALA A 2 -18.29 50.13 -7.74
C ALA A 2 -19.12 49.85 -6.47
N PRO A 3 -19.19 48.59 -6.02
CA PRO A 3 -18.17 48.21 -5.04
C PRO A 3 -17.47 46.88 -5.34
N GLU A 4 -16.17 46.90 -5.07
CA GLU A 4 -15.26 45.77 -5.06
C GLU A 4 -15.45 44.98 -3.75
N THR A 5 -15.70 43.67 -3.84
CA THR A 5 -15.53 42.77 -2.69
C THR A 5 -14.20 42.04 -2.82
N ARG A 6 -13.19 42.61 -2.17
CA ARG A 6 -11.96 41.92 -1.76
C ARG A 6 -12.30 40.87 -0.69
N GLY A 7 -11.99 39.61 -0.96
CA GLY A 7 -12.18 38.50 -0.03
C GLY A 7 -10.98 37.56 0.02
N HIS A 8 -10.05 37.89 0.92
CA HIS A 8 -9.14 37.02 1.68
C HIS A 8 -8.16 36.04 0.98
N PRO A 9 -6.84 36.17 1.23
CA PRO A 9 -5.87 35.14 0.88
C PRO A 9 -5.94 33.94 1.83
N HIS A 10 -5.92 32.73 1.27
CA HIS A 10 -5.77 31.48 2.01
C HIS A 10 -4.43 31.42 2.75
N PRO A 11 -4.38 30.87 3.99
CA PRO A 11 -3.13 30.67 4.70
C PRO A 11 -2.29 29.58 4.01
N ARG A 12 -1.02 29.91 3.75
CA ARG A 12 0.03 28.96 3.36
C ARG A 12 0.28 27.98 4.51
N THR A 13 -0.05 26.70 4.30
CA THR A 13 0.38 25.62 5.19
C THR A 13 1.90 25.45 5.08
N ALA A 14 2.61 25.67 6.17
CA ALA A 14 4.05 25.44 6.28
C ALA A 14 4.37 23.92 6.19
N PRO A 15 5.54 23.52 5.68
CA PRO A 15 5.98 22.14 5.75
C PRO A 15 6.27 21.76 7.20
N SER A 16 5.59 20.70 7.66
CA SER A 16 5.76 20.10 8.98
C SER A 16 7.20 19.60 9.14
N THR A 17 7.90 20.16 10.12
CA THR A 17 9.19 19.70 10.63
C THR A 17 9.06 18.23 11.03
N ALA A 18 9.70 17.33 10.28
CA ALA A 18 9.87 15.95 10.68
C ALA A 18 11.12 15.85 11.56
N GLU A 19 10.92 15.58 12.85
CA GLU A 19 11.99 15.23 13.78
C GLU A 19 12.71 13.93 13.34
N PRO A 20 14.02 13.79 13.60
CA PRO A 20 14.75 12.56 13.37
C PRO A 20 14.45 11.53 14.47
N ALA A 21 14.16 10.28 14.05
CA ALA A 21 13.97 9.15 14.95
C ALA A 21 15.26 8.78 15.71
N PRO A 22 15.16 8.30 16.98
CA PRO A 22 16.32 7.88 17.75
C PRO A 22 16.91 6.54 17.28
N GLY A 23 18.21 6.41 17.51
CA GLY A 23 19.09 5.40 16.93
C GLY A 23 18.81 3.95 17.31
N ILE A 24 19.14 3.07 16.37
CA ILE A 24 19.22 1.63 16.55
C ILE A 24 20.62 1.26 17.03
N GLU A 25 20.73 0.94 18.32
CA GLU A 25 21.95 0.40 18.92
C GLU A 25 22.26 -1.01 18.40
N ALA A 26 23.54 -1.25 18.16
CA ALA A 26 24.11 -2.51 17.72
C ALA A 26 24.21 -3.51 18.88
N ALA A 27 23.52 -4.65 18.79
CA ALA A 27 23.76 -5.78 19.68
C ALA A 27 24.81 -6.73 19.08
N ARG A 28 26.03 -6.68 19.62
CA ARG A 28 27.02 -7.76 19.49
C ARG A 28 26.65 -8.86 20.48
N GLY A 29 26.44 -10.08 20.00
CA GLY A 29 26.33 -11.30 20.80
C GLY A 29 27.27 -12.36 20.24
N THR A 30 28.26 -12.75 21.06
CA THR A 30 29.33 -13.71 20.73
C THR A 30 28.93 -15.14 21.10
N ALA A 31 29.22 -16.07 20.18
CA ALA A 31 29.54 -17.52 20.27
C ALA A 31 28.93 -18.43 21.38
N ALA A 32 28.42 -19.61 21.00
CA ALA A 32 29.17 -20.89 20.99
C ALA A 32 28.29 -22.16 20.76
N SER A 33 28.84 -23.02 19.91
CA SER A 33 28.74 -24.47 19.61
C SER A 33 27.84 -25.47 20.39
N GLY A 34 27.34 -26.45 19.61
CA GLY A 34 26.94 -27.83 19.98
C GLY A 34 25.73 -28.27 19.13
N GLY A 35 25.69 -29.33 18.31
CA GLY A 35 26.48 -30.56 18.22
C GLY A 35 25.61 -31.76 18.64
N GLY A 36 24.89 -32.40 17.70
CA GLY A 36 24.22 -33.69 17.94
C GLY A 36 23.02 -33.97 17.01
N PRO A 37 23.03 -35.07 16.22
CA PRO A 37 21.95 -35.45 15.31
C PRO A 37 20.99 -36.46 15.97
N ASP A 38 19.69 -36.37 15.69
CA ASP A 38 18.88 -37.59 15.64
C ASP A 38 17.67 -37.44 14.71
N SER A 39 17.30 -38.58 14.17
CA SER A 39 16.45 -38.82 13.03
C SER A 39 14.98 -38.63 13.39
N GLY A 40 14.26 -37.93 12.52
CA GLY A 40 12.82 -37.77 12.63
C GLY A 40 12.30 -37.15 11.35
N THR A 41 12.27 -37.93 10.27
CA THR A 41 11.59 -37.57 9.03
C THR A 41 10.08 -37.63 9.29
N GLU A 42 9.57 -36.63 9.99
CA GLU A 42 8.17 -36.25 9.93
C GLU A 42 8.11 -35.03 8.99
N PRO A 43 7.35 -35.06 7.88
CA PRO A 43 7.21 -33.90 7.04
C PRO A 43 6.58 -32.79 7.87
N ARG A 44 7.42 -31.83 8.28
CA ARG A 44 6.98 -30.57 8.90
C ARG A 44 5.84 -30.03 8.03
N PRO A 45 4.66 -29.69 8.58
CA PRO A 45 3.65 -29.02 7.78
C PRO A 45 4.33 -27.79 7.14
N PRO A 46 4.17 -27.57 5.82
CA PRO A 46 4.77 -26.40 5.19
C PRO A 46 4.28 -25.19 5.97
N SER A 47 5.20 -24.30 6.33
CA SER A 47 4.86 -23.04 6.97
C SER A 47 3.84 -22.28 6.11
N ASP A 48 2.56 -22.51 6.36
CA ASP A 48 1.53 -21.47 6.42
C ASP A 48 2.23 -20.29 7.13
N LYS A 49 2.50 -19.12 6.56
CA LYS A 49 1.70 -18.31 5.65
C LYS A 49 2.60 -17.25 5.00
N VAL A 50 3.35 -17.59 3.94
CA VAL A 50 3.46 -16.59 2.87
C VAL A 50 2.34 -16.96 1.92
N ARG A 51 1.14 -16.43 2.18
CA ARG A 51 0.11 -16.41 1.14
C ARG A 51 0.79 -15.72 -0.03
N ARG A 52 1.15 -16.48 -1.07
CA ARG A 52 1.38 -15.89 -2.39
C ARG A 52 0.10 -15.13 -2.67
N MET A 53 0.20 -13.82 -2.57
CA MET A 53 -0.86 -12.89 -2.92
C MET A 53 -0.92 -12.87 -4.45
N THR A 54 -1.32 -13.99 -5.05
CA THR A 54 -1.88 -13.98 -6.39
C THR A 54 -3.24 -13.33 -6.24
N SER A 55 -3.26 -11.99 -6.14
CA SER A 55 -4.45 -11.23 -6.48
C SER A 55 -4.71 -11.53 -7.94
N ASP A 56 -5.67 -12.40 -8.19
CA ASP A 56 -6.28 -12.52 -9.50
C ASP A 56 -6.66 -11.09 -9.92
N ALA A 57 -6.23 -10.70 -11.12
CA ALA A 57 -6.37 -9.32 -11.53
C ALA A 57 -7.86 -9.04 -11.72
N PRO A 58 -8.45 -8.09 -10.98
CA PRO A 58 -9.89 -7.91 -10.99
C PRO A 58 -10.38 -7.45 -12.36
N ASP A 59 -11.65 -7.68 -12.63
CA ASP A 59 -12.32 -7.13 -13.81
C ASP A 59 -12.75 -5.69 -13.55
N CYS A 60 -12.69 -4.86 -14.60
CA CYS A 60 -13.17 -3.49 -14.53
C CYS A 60 -14.70 -3.47 -14.32
N PRO A 61 -15.23 -2.74 -13.33
CA PRO A 61 -16.67 -2.68 -13.10
C PRO A 61 -17.45 -2.02 -14.26
N GLU A 62 -16.79 -1.17 -15.04
CA GLU A 62 -17.37 -0.45 -16.19
C GLU A 62 -17.38 -1.30 -17.47
N CYS A 63 -16.21 -1.78 -17.91
CA CYS A 63 -16.06 -2.47 -19.19
C CYS A 63 -15.95 -3.99 -19.08
N ARG A 64 -15.96 -4.55 -17.86
CA ARG A 64 -15.83 -5.99 -17.56
C ARG A 64 -14.58 -6.64 -18.18
N GLN A 65 -13.58 -5.83 -18.51
CA GLN A 65 -12.32 -6.32 -19.06
C GLN A 65 -11.34 -6.63 -17.92
N PRO A 66 -10.49 -7.65 -18.08
CA PRO A 66 -9.44 -7.93 -17.11
C PRO A 66 -8.50 -6.73 -17.00
N MET A 67 -8.12 -6.39 -15.76
CA MET A 67 -7.24 -5.27 -15.50
C MET A 67 -5.78 -5.71 -15.35
N GLU A 68 -4.87 -4.77 -15.61
CA GLU A 68 -3.44 -4.94 -15.38
C GLU A 68 -3.04 -4.16 -14.13
N SER A 69 -2.09 -4.70 -13.37
CA SER A 69 -1.55 -4.01 -12.20
C SER A 69 -0.69 -2.83 -12.64
N GLY A 70 -1.07 -1.62 -12.23
CA GLY A 70 -0.34 -0.37 -12.50
C GLY A 70 0.70 -0.01 -11.43
N GLY A 71 0.83 -0.81 -10.37
CA GLY A 71 1.77 -0.59 -9.27
C GLY A 71 1.10 -0.44 -7.91
N LEU A 72 1.87 0.06 -6.92
CA LEU A 72 1.39 0.32 -5.56
C LEU A 72 1.54 1.80 -5.22
N VAL A 73 0.50 2.38 -4.63
CA VAL A 73 0.44 3.79 -4.21
C VAL A 73 0.30 3.86 -2.70
N LEU A 74 1.27 4.46 -2.01
CA LEU A 74 1.17 4.65 -0.57
C LEU A 74 0.13 5.74 -0.26
N SER A 75 -0.95 5.35 0.40
CA SER A 75 -2.08 6.23 0.74
C SER A 75 -2.36 6.20 2.24
N GLY A 76 -2.80 7.33 2.79
CA GLY A 76 -3.37 7.36 4.13
C GLY A 76 -4.74 6.69 4.14
N ARG A 77 -4.98 5.81 5.10
CA ARG A 77 -6.28 5.22 5.37
C ARG A 77 -6.84 5.87 6.64
N GLU A 78 -7.96 6.57 6.48
CA GLU A 78 -8.59 7.30 7.58
C GLU A 78 -9.18 6.33 8.63
N ASP A 79 -9.63 5.15 8.21
CA ASP A 79 -10.26 4.15 9.09
C ASP A 79 -9.35 3.69 10.24
N ASP A 80 -8.06 3.47 9.95
CA ASP A 80 -7.07 3.00 10.93
C ASP A 80 -5.98 4.04 11.25
N ASN A 81 -6.06 5.26 10.67
CA ASN A 81 -5.03 6.30 10.73
C ASN A 81 -3.63 5.80 10.33
N ARG A 82 -3.54 4.76 9.50
CA ARG A 82 -2.27 4.19 9.03
C ARG A 82 -2.04 4.53 7.57
N ARG A 83 -0.79 4.45 7.15
CA ARG A 83 -0.45 4.41 5.72
C ARG A 83 -0.47 2.98 5.24
N ALA A 84 -1.20 2.74 4.16
CA ALA A 84 -1.27 1.44 3.52
C ALA A 84 -1.08 1.60 2.01
N CYS A 85 -0.63 0.53 1.37
CA CYS A 85 -0.48 0.53 -0.08
C CYS A 85 -1.83 0.27 -0.73
N ARG A 86 -2.22 1.10 -1.69
CA ARG A 86 -3.30 0.79 -2.63
C ARG A 86 -2.69 0.15 -3.88
N ALA A 87 -3.22 -1.01 -4.28
CA ALA A 87 -2.89 -1.59 -5.58
C ALA A 87 -3.66 -0.85 -6.67
N LEU A 88 -2.93 -0.40 -7.68
CA LEU A 88 -3.47 0.30 -8.82
C LEU A 88 -3.84 -0.70 -9.91
N TRP A 89 -5.02 -0.53 -10.48
CA TRP A 89 -5.56 -1.37 -11.54
C TRP A 89 -5.96 -0.49 -12.72
N ARG A 90 -5.58 -0.93 -13.92
CA ARG A 90 -5.91 -0.24 -15.16
C ARG A 90 -6.46 -1.23 -16.17
N CYS A 91 -7.59 -0.89 -16.80
CA CYS A 91 -8.14 -1.67 -17.90
C CYS A 91 -7.64 -1.13 -19.26
N PRO A 92 -7.84 -1.89 -20.37
CA PRO A 92 -7.52 -1.43 -21.73
C PRO A 92 -8.21 -0.11 -22.11
N GLU A 93 -9.46 0.08 -21.65
CA GLU A 93 -10.23 1.33 -21.81
C GLU A 93 -9.74 2.51 -20.96
N ARG A 94 -8.58 2.36 -20.28
CA ARG A 94 -7.93 3.38 -19.44
C ARG A 94 -8.72 3.81 -18.20
N HIS A 95 -9.71 3.05 -17.75
CA HIS A 95 -10.28 3.25 -16.42
C HIS A 95 -9.26 2.88 -15.35
N ILE A 96 -9.19 3.71 -14.31
CA ILE A 96 -8.22 3.56 -13.22
C ILE A 96 -8.98 3.34 -11.93
N TRP A 97 -8.72 2.17 -11.34
CA TRP A 97 -9.30 1.71 -10.10
C TRP A 97 -8.20 1.37 -9.12
N TRP A 98 -8.53 1.32 -7.84
CA TRP A 98 -7.58 0.89 -6.82
C TRP A 98 -8.30 0.16 -5.68
N ASN A 99 -7.61 -0.77 -5.03
CA ASN A 99 -8.06 -1.35 -3.77
C ASN A 99 -6.89 -1.40 -2.78
N TRP A 100 -7.17 -1.69 -1.51
CA TRP A 100 -6.11 -1.86 -0.53
C TRP A 100 -5.32 -3.14 -0.79
N ALA A 101 -4.01 -3.01 -0.95
CA ALA A 101 -3.14 -4.16 -1.20
C ALA A 101 -3.04 -5.10 0.00
N ASP A 102 -3.41 -4.67 1.21
CA ASP A 102 -3.55 -5.54 2.38
C ASP A 102 -4.93 -6.19 2.50
N ARG A 103 -5.91 -5.76 1.67
CA ARG A 103 -7.30 -6.23 1.69
C ARG A 103 -7.83 -6.38 0.26
N PRO A 104 -7.39 -7.41 -0.48
CA PRO A 104 -7.72 -7.58 -1.89
C PRO A 104 -9.20 -7.90 -2.11
N ASP A 105 -9.86 -8.44 -1.09
CA ASP A 105 -11.29 -8.76 -1.08
C ASP A 105 -12.17 -7.50 -0.92
N GLU A 106 -11.59 -6.35 -0.55
CA GLU A 106 -12.34 -5.09 -0.53
C GLU A 106 -12.65 -4.61 -1.95
N PRO A 107 -13.81 -3.95 -2.15
CA PRO A 107 -14.24 -3.47 -3.45
C PRO A 107 -13.23 -2.47 -4.03
N LEU A 108 -13.21 -2.41 -5.36
CA LEU A 108 -12.45 -1.41 -6.07
C LEU A 108 -13.06 -0.03 -5.87
N ASP A 109 -12.23 0.91 -5.43
CA ASP A 109 -12.55 2.32 -5.36
C ASP A 109 -12.09 3.04 -6.64
N ALA A 110 -12.76 4.14 -6.95
CA ALA A 110 -12.30 5.05 -8.01
C ALA A 110 -11.03 5.79 -7.54
N CYS A 111 -10.02 5.86 -8.42
CA CYS A 111 -8.85 6.68 -8.15
C CYS A 111 -9.22 8.17 -8.28
N PRO A 112 -9.01 9.02 -7.26
CA PRO A 112 -9.34 10.45 -7.29
C PRO A 112 -8.39 11.26 -8.18
N VAL A 113 -7.22 10.70 -8.50
CA VAL A 113 -6.17 11.36 -9.29
C VAL A 113 -5.76 10.47 -10.48
N PRO A 114 -6.70 10.10 -11.37
CA PRO A 114 -6.41 9.20 -12.48
C PRO A 114 -5.40 9.81 -13.47
N GLU A 115 -5.26 11.13 -13.47
CA GLU A 115 -4.33 11.85 -14.35
C GLU A 115 -2.85 11.53 -14.06
N LEU A 116 -2.52 11.08 -12.85
CA LEU A 116 -1.15 10.73 -12.46
C LEU A 116 -0.65 9.41 -13.07
N PHE A 117 -1.57 8.60 -13.61
CA PHE A 117 -1.31 7.22 -14.04
C PHE A 117 -1.64 6.99 -15.52
N ARG A 118 -1.72 8.07 -16.30
CA ARG A 118 -2.14 8.07 -17.72
C ARG A 118 -1.10 7.52 -18.67
#